data_AF-A0A929QU30-F1
#
_entry.id   AF-A0A929QU30-F1
#
_cell.length_a   1.000
_cell.length_b   1.000
_cell.length_c   1.000
_cell.angle_alpha   90.00
_cell.angle_beta   90.00
_cell.angle_gamma   90.00
#
_symmetry.space_group_name_H-M   'P 1'
#
loop_
_entity.id
_entity.type
_entity.pdbx_description
1 polymer ?
#
loop_
_entity_poly.entity_id
_entity_poly.type
_entity_poly.pdbx_seq_one_letter_code
_entity_poly.pdbx_strand_id
1 'polypeptide(L)'
;MKWISGHRHPKGSRGQVAMEALVGFLLFGAMMALYLPALHQAYQRLEDSQVASQEWRLFALMVEGWMRQDQDWLSQAKQAHPQILDFACQDQDCWIEFERGSHYHVQATD
;
A
#
# COMPACT_ATOMS: atom_id res chain seq x y z
N MET A 1 -66.99 -24.98 18.88
CA MET A 1 -65.52 -24.77 18.90
C MET A 1 -64.90 -25.48 17.71
N LYS A 2 -64.32 -24.75 16.76
CA LYS A 2 -63.52 -25.33 15.68
C LYS A 2 -62.31 -24.41 15.47
N TRP A 3 -61.16 -24.83 15.99
CA TRP A 3 -59.88 -24.17 15.75
C TRP A 3 -59.44 -24.55 14.33
N ILE A 4 -59.38 -23.57 13.43
CA ILE A 4 -58.71 -23.72 12.13
C ILE A 4 -57.39 -22.95 12.25
N SER A 5 -56.36 -23.66 12.71
CA SER A 5 -54.97 -23.26 12.58
C SER A 5 -54.58 -23.36 11.10
N GLY A 6 -54.83 -22.30 10.35
CA GLY A 6 -54.23 -22.08 9.04
C GLY A 6 -52.88 -21.41 9.21
N HIS A 7 -51.82 -22.20 9.41
CA HIS A 7 -50.45 -21.71 9.23
C HIS A 7 -50.30 -21.23 7.78
N ARG A 8 -50.31 -19.90 7.58
CA ARG A 8 -49.88 -19.29 6.33
C ARG A 8 -48.37 -19.55 6.17
N HIS A 9 -48.02 -20.51 5.32
CA HIS A 9 -46.75 -20.45 4.62
C HIS A 9 -46.88 -19.39 3.53
N PRO A 10 -46.11 -18.28 3.55
CA PRO A 10 -45.99 -17.46 2.36
C PRO A 10 -45.12 -18.23 1.37
N LYS A 11 -45.75 -18.92 0.43
CA LYS A 11 -45.07 -19.32 -0.82
C LYS A 11 -44.88 -18.03 -1.61
N GLY A 12 -43.77 -17.32 -1.37
CA GLY A 12 -43.31 -16.29 -2.29
C GLY A 12 -43.25 -16.90 -3.69
N SER A 13 -43.91 -16.26 -4.66
CA SER A 13 -43.93 -16.78 -6.03
C SER A 13 -42.48 -16.85 -6.55
N ARG A 14 -42.15 -17.81 -7.43
CA ARG A 14 -40.80 -17.92 -8.01
C ARG A 14 -40.27 -16.60 -8.58
N GLY A 15 -41.17 -15.72 -9.07
CA GLY A 15 -40.82 -14.38 -9.54
C GLY A 15 -40.40 -13.41 -8.42
N GLN A 16 -40.96 -13.56 -7.22
CA GLN A 16 -40.61 -12.75 -6.05
C GLN A 16 -39.22 -13.12 -5.51
N VAL A 17 -38.91 -14.42 -5.46
CA VAL A 17 -37.57 -14.92 -5.11
C VAL A 17 -36.51 -14.49 -6.13
N ALA A 18 -36.84 -14.55 -7.43
CA ALA A 18 -35.94 -14.09 -8.49
C ALA A 18 -35.68 -12.58 -8.40
N MET A 19 -36.71 -11.79 -8.07
CA MET A 19 -36.58 -10.34 -7.91
C MET A 19 -35.78 -9.97 -6.67
N GLU A 20 -35.99 -10.64 -5.53
CA GLU A 20 -35.17 -10.47 -4.33
C GLU A 20 -33.70 -10.81 -4.57
N ALA A 21 -33.41 -11.88 -5.30
CA ALA A 21 -32.04 -12.25 -5.67
C ALA A 21 -31.37 -11.20 -6.58
N LEU A 22 -32.13 -10.63 -7.52
CA LEU A 22 -31.65 -9.59 -8.44
C LEU A 22 -31.35 -8.29 -7.70
N VAL A 23 -32.26 -7.87 -6.80
CA VAL A 23 -32.05 -6.72 -5.93
C VAL A 23 -30.85 -6.93 -5.00
N GLY A 24 -30.72 -8.13 -4.41
CA GLY A 24 -29.57 -8.49 -3.58
C GLY A 24 -28.25 -8.46 -4.36
N PHE A 25 -28.23 -8.96 -5.59
CA PHE A 25 -27.06 -8.91 -6.46
C PHE A 25 -26.66 -7.48 -6.84
N LEU A 26 -27.64 -6.63 -7.16
CA LEU A 26 -27.39 -5.22 -7.47
C LEU A 26 -26.86 -4.45 -6.26
N LEU A 27 -27.42 -4.68 -5.07
CA LEU A 27 -26.95 -4.06 -3.83
C LEU A 27 -25.53 -4.54 -3.48
N PHE A 28 -25.26 -5.84 -3.62
CA PHE A 28 -23.92 -6.39 -3.41
C PHE A 28 -22.91 -5.83 -4.41
N GLY A 29 -23.27 -5.75 -5.69
CA GLY A 29 -22.44 -5.14 -6.73
C GLY A 29 -22.15 -3.67 -6.44
N ALA A 30 -23.15 -2.91 -5.99
CA ALA A 30 -22.99 -1.51 -5.60
C ALA A 30 -22.07 -1.35 -4.38
N MET A 31 -22.21 -2.20 -3.37
CA MET A 31 -21.32 -2.21 -2.20
C MET A 31 -19.88 -2.53 -2.60
N MET A 32 -19.67 -3.53 -3.45
CA MET A 32 -18.34 -3.88 -3.95
C MET A 32 -17.74 -2.75 -4.80
N ALA A 33 -18.54 -2.11 -5.66
CA ALA A 33 -18.08 -0.98 -6.48
C ALA A 33 -17.62 0.22 -5.64
N LEU A 34 -18.20 0.42 -4.45
CA LEU A 34 -17.77 1.46 -3.51
C LEU A 34 -16.57 1.03 -2.65
N TYR A 35 -16.51 -0.24 -2.26
CA TYR A 35 -15.48 -0.74 -1.34
C TYR A 35 -14.15 -1.07 -2.01
N LEU A 36 -14.18 -1.65 -3.22
CA LEU A 36 -13.00 -2.02 -4.00
C LEU A 36 -12.05 -0.84 -4.25
N PRO A 37 -12.49 0.35 -4.71
CA PRO A 37 -11.57 1.47 -4.93
C PRO A 37 -10.92 1.97 -3.64
N ALA A 38 -11.65 1.98 -2.51
CA ALA A 38 -11.08 2.35 -1.22
C ALA A 38 -10.02 1.34 -0.74
N LEU A 39 -10.28 0.04 -0.96
CA LEU A 39 -9.32 -1.02 -0.63
C LEU A 39 -8.10 -0.98 -1.54
N HIS A 40 -8.28 -0.68 -2.83
CA HIS A 40 -7.18 -0.50 -3.77
C HIS A 40 -6.29 0.69 -3.39
N GLN A 41 -6.89 1.83 -3.03
CA GLN A 41 -6.12 2.99 -2.54
C GLN A 41 -5.35 2.68 -1.26
N ALA A 42 -5.96 1.96 -0.31
CA ALA A 42 -5.28 1.55 0.91
C ALA A 42 -4.09 0.63 0.60
N TYR A 43 -4.26 -0.30 -0.34
CA TYR A 43 -3.18 -1.19 -0.78
C TYR A 43 -2.05 -0.41 -1.45
N GLN A 44 -2.36 0.49 -2.37
CA GLN A 44 -1.37 1.35 -3.04
C GLN A 44 -0.56 2.17 -2.03
N ARG A 45 -1.23 2.79 -1.05
CA ARG A 45 -0.54 3.53 0.03
C ARG A 45 0.40 2.64 0.84
N LEU A 46 0.00 1.39 1.07
CA LEU A 46 0.83 0.43 1.80
C LEU A 46 2.06 0.05 0.99
N GLU A 47 1.89 -0.23 -0.29
CA GLU A 47 2.99 -0.54 -1.22
C GLU A 47 3.97 0.65 -1.33
N ASP A 48 3.45 1.87 -1.49
CA ASP A 48 4.27 3.09 -1.48
C ASP A 48 5.04 3.27 -0.18
N SER A 49 4.41 2.96 0.97
CA SER A 49 5.07 3.02 2.27
C SER A 49 6.17 1.96 2.42
N GLN A 50 6.00 0.77 1.83
CA GLN A 50 7.01 -0.27 1.84
C GLN A 50 8.22 0.13 0.99
N VAL A 51 7.97 0.68 -0.20
CA VAL A 51 9.04 1.20 -1.07
C VAL A 51 9.80 2.32 -0.38
N ALA A 52 9.09 3.31 0.19
CA ALA A 52 9.71 4.40 0.94
C ALA A 52 10.53 3.88 2.14
N SER A 53 10.03 2.86 2.85
CA SER A 53 10.78 2.23 3.95
C SER A 53 12.06 1.54 3.47
N GLN A 54 12.06 0.92 2.30
CA GLN A 54 13.25 0.30 1.72
C GLN A 54 14.28 1.36 1.27
N GLU A 55 13.80 2.42 0.62
CA GLU A 55 14.63 3.57 0.23
C GLU A 55 15.29 4.23 1.46
N TRP A 56 14.52 4.48 2.53
CA TRP A 56 15.04 5.01 3.79
C TRP A 56 16.09 4.10 4.42
N ARG A 57 15.85 2.78 4.41
CA ARG A 57 16.82 1.82 4.96
C ARG A 57 18.12 1.82 4.16
N LEU A 58 18.03 1.90 2.84
CA LEU A 58 19.21 2.00 1.99
C LEU A 58 19.97 3.30 2.25
N PHE A 59 19.25 4.41 2.37
CA PHE A 59 19.85 5.70 2.69
C PHE A 59 20.60 5.67 4.02
N ALA A 60 19.99 5.11 5.07
CA ALA A 60 20.64 4.93 6.37
C ALA A 60 21.94 4.11 6.25
N LEU A 61 21.93 3.02 5.48
CA LEU A 61 23.14 2.21 5.23
C LEU A 61 24.22 3.02 4.50
N MET A 62 23.84 3.83 3.50
CA MET A 62 24.77 4.70 2.78
C MET A 62 25.40 5.74 3.71
N VAL A 63 24.59 6.38 4.57
CA VAL A 63 25.09 7.34 5.56
C VAL A 63 26.03 6.66 6.57
N GLU A 64 25.68 5.48 7.08
CA GLU A 64 26.57 4.70 7.96
C GLU A 64 27.90 4.36 7.29
N GLY A 65 27.88 3.95 6.02
CA GLY A 65 29.08 3.69 5.23
C GLY A 65 29.96 4.94 5.07
N TRP A 66 29.33 6.09 4.85
CA TRP A 66 30.02 7.39 4.81
C TRP A 66 30.62 7.77 6.17
N MET A 67 29.89 7.60 7.27
CA MET A 67 30.39 7.86 8.62
C MET A 67 31.59 6.97 8.98
N ARG A 68 31.60 5.71 8.50
CA ARG A 68 32.74 4.79 8.62
C ARG A 68 33.91 5.11 7.69
N GLN A 69 33.75 6.10 6.80
CA GLN A 69 34.71 6.48 5.76
C GLN A 69 35.08 5.34 4.80
N ASP A 70 34.16 4.39 4.58
CA ASP A 70 34.37 3.22 3.72
C ASP A 70 33.95 3.51 2.27
N GLN A 71 34.85 4.15 1.52
CA GLN A 71 34.61 4.55 0.13
C GLN A 71 34.44 3.35 -0.81
N ASP A 72 35.15 2.25 -0.56
CA ASP A 72 35.05 1.04 -1.37
C ASP A 72 33.66 0.41 -1.22
N TRP A 73 33.17 0.30 0.02
CA TRP A 73 31.82 -0.20 0.29
C TRP A 73 30.75 0.71 -0.33
N LEU A 74 30.89 2.05 -0.20
CA LEU A 74 29.94 3.00 -0.79
C LEU A 74 29.86 2.86 -2.31
N SER A 75 31.00 2.70 -2.98
CA SER A 75 31.04 2.51 -4.43
C SER A 75 30.34 1.22 -4.86
N GLN A 76 30.54 0.13 -4.11
CA GLN A 76 29.89 -1.16 -4.36
C GLN A 76 28.39 -1.10 -4.08
N ALA A 77 27.97 -0.43 -3.00
CA ALA A 77 26.57 -0.24 -2.65
C ALA A 77 25.85 0.57 -3.74
N LYS A 78 26.47 1.64 -4.25
CA LYS A 78 25.90 2.42 -5.38
C LYS A 78 25.77 1.58 -6.65
N GLN A 79 26.74 0.71 -6.95
CA GLN A 79 26.66 -0.20 -8.11
C GLN A 79 25.60 -1.30 -7.93
N ALA A 80 25.43 -1.82 -6.72
CA ALA A 80 24.44 -2.84 -6.40
C ALA A 80 23.00 -2.32 -6.42
N HIS A 81 22.83 -1.01 -6.23
CA HIS A 81 21.54 -0.33 -6.17
C HIS A 81 21.42 0.73 -7.28
N PRO A 82 21.16 0.32 -8.53
CA PRO A 82 21.07 1.24 -9.68
C PRO A 82 19.92 2.24 -9.56
N GLN A 83 18.94 1.97 -8.70
CA GLN A 83 17.86 2.90 -8.37
C GLN A 83 18.32 4.21 -7.69
N ILE A 84 19.58 4.27 -7.21
CA ILE A 84 20.19 5.49 -6.66
C ILE A 84 20.72 6.33 -7.83
N LEU A 85 20.12 7.50 -8.06
CA LEU A 85 20.62 8.48 -9.02
C LEU A 85 21.84 9.20 -8.47
N ASP A 86 21.69 9.78 -7.27
CA ASP A 86 22.74 10.54 -6.63
C ASP A 86 22.79 10.29 -5.12
N PHE A 87 23.99 10.37 -4.57
CA PHE A 87 24.24 10.29 -3.14
C PHE A 87 25.50 11.11 -2.83
N ALA A 88 25.37 12.05 -1.91
CA ALA A 88 26.48 12.85 -1.44
C ALA A 88 26.26 13.28 0.01
N CYS A 89 27.38 13.50 0.70
CA CYS A 89 27.40 14.05 2.03
C CYS A 89 28.40 15.21 2.07
N GLN A 90 27.95 16.37 2.55
CA GLN A 90 28.74 17.59 2.70
C GLN A 90 28.55 18.14 4.11
N ASP A 91 29.64 18.32 4.86
CA ASP A 91 29.62 18.97 6.18
C ASP A 91 28.54 18.42 7.13
N GLN A 92 28.46 17.08 7.24
CA GLN A 92 27.45 16.31 8.00
C GLN A 92 26.04 16.31 7.40
N ASP A 93 25.81 17.03 6.31
CA ASP A 93 24.56 16.98 5.60
C ASP A 93 24.60 15.94 4.48
N CYS A 94 23.79 14.89 4.59
CA CYS A 94 23.72 13.82 3.60
C CYS A 94 22.39 13.88 2.86
N TRP A 95 22.44 13.64 1.56
CA TRP A 95 21.25 13.51 0.72
C TRP A 95 21.39 12.36 -0.27
N ILE A 96 20.23 11.86 -0.71
CA ILE A 96 20.11 10.79 -1.70
C ILE A 96 18.92 11.07 -2.62
N GLU A 97 19.10 10.79 -3.90
CA GLU A 97 18.08 10.88 -4.93
C GLU A 97 17.88 9.52 -5.60
N PHE A 98 16.62 9.13 -5.77
CA PHE A 98 16.20 7.88 -6.39
C PHE A 98 15.55 8.12 -7.75
N GLU A 99 15.64 7.14 -8.66
CA GLU A 99 15.04 7.22 -10.02
C GLU A 99 13.53 7.52 -10.02
N ARG A 100 12.82 7.12 -8.96
CA ARG A 100 11.38 7.38 -8.79
C ARG A 100 11.06 8.85 -8.49
N GLY A 101 12.06 9.69 -8.27
CA GLY A 101 11.92 11.09 -7.85
C GLY A 101 11.84 11.29 -6.33
N SER A 102 12.03 10.22 -5.54
CA SER A 102 12.16 10.34 -4.08
C SER A 102 13.49 11.02 -3.75
N HIS A 103 13.46 12.04 -2.88
CA HIS A 103 14.64 12.72 -2.38
C HIS A 103 14.61 12.74 -0.85
N TYR A 104 15.69 12.32 -0.21
CA TYR A 104 15.82 12.30 1.24
C TYR A 104 17.06 13.05 1.68
N HIS A 105 16.97 13.62 2.87
CA HIS A 105 17.95 14.50 3.47
C HIS A 105 18.02 14.20 4.96
N VAL A 106 19.24 14.03 5.47
CA VAL A 106 19.50 13.88 6.92
C VAL A 106 20.78 14.59 7.29
N GLN A 107 20.75 15.22 8.46
CA GLN A 107 21.94 15.72 9.10
C GLN A 107 22.52 14.60 9.99
N ALA A 108 23.69 14.08 9.60
CA ALA A 108 24.47 13.11 10.36
C ALA A 108 25.15 13.80 11.54
N THR A 109 24.43 13.99 12.63
CA THR A 109 25.00 14.41 13.92
C THR A 109 25.71 13.22 14.58
N ASP A 110 26.94 13.46 15.07
CA ASP A 110 27.72 12.52 15.90
C ASP A 110 26.95 12.07 17.18
#